data_AF-W4RSP1-F1
#
_entry.id   AF-W4RSP1-F1
#
_cell.length_a   1.000
_cell.length_b   1.000
_cell.length_c   1.000
_cell.angle_alpha   90.00
_cell.angle_beta   90.00
_cell.angle_gamma   90.00
#
_symmetry.space_group_name_H-M   'P 1'
#
loop_
_entity.id
_entity.type
_entity.pdbx_description
1 polymer ?
#
loop_
_entity_poly.entity_id
_entity_poly.type
_entity_poly.pdbx_seq_one_letter_code
_entity_poly.pdbx_strand_id
1 'polypeptide(L)'
;MFFQRKNISCALMYEKIPLSTRIDDLTFIVFDTETTGFQVATTDRLIEIGGVPVSGLKVIENARFQTYVNPERQISREIIELTSITDAKVAGAPVH
;
A
#
# COMPACT_ATOMS: atom_id res chain seq x y z
N MET A 1 -11.73 6.25 -23.08
CA MET A 1 -10.54 5.38 -23.01
C MET A 1 -10.87 4.29 -22.00
N PHE A 2 -11.10 3.06 -22.45
CA PHE A 2 -11.54 1.96 -21.59
C PHE A 2 -10.31 1.40 -20.86
N PHE A 3 -10.16 1.68 -19.57
CA PHE A 3 -9.19 0.99 -18.72
C PHE A 3 -9.65 -0.46 -18.58
N GLN A 4 -8.99 -1.39 -19.28
CA GLN A 4 -9.15 -2.81 -18.99
C GLN A 4 -8.62 -3.06 -17.58
N ARG A 5 -9.49 -3.50 -16.66
CA ARG A 5 -9.10 -4.07 -15.38
C ARG A 5 -8.18 -5.25 -15.67
N LYS A 6 -6.87 -5.06 -15.55
CA LYS A 6 -5.90 -6.15 -15.67
C LYS A 6 -6.04 -6.99 -14.40
N ASN A 7 -6.60 -8.20 -14.55
CA ASN A 7 -6.54 -9.18 -13.48
C ASN A 7 -5.08 -9.59 -13.30
N ILE A 8 -4.45 -9.10 -12.22
CA ILE A 8 -3.13 -9.54 -11.81
C ILE A 8 -3.33 -10.82 -11.00
N SER A 9 -2.88 -11.95 -11.53
CA SER A 9 -2.82 -13.19 -10.77
C SER A 9 -1.68 -13.08 -9.76
N CYS A 10 -2.01 -12.88 -8.49
CA CYS A 10 -1.08 -13.05 -7.39
C CYS A 10 -1.44 -14.36 -6.68
N ALA A 11 -0.70 -15.43 -6.96
CA ALA A 11 -0.93 -16.71 -6.30
C ALA A 11 -0.55 -16.57 -4.81
N LEU A 12 -1.53 -16.69 -3.93
CA LEU A 12 -1.33 -16.58 -2.50
C LEU A 12 -0.70 -17.89 -1.99
N MET A 13 0.62 -17.86 -1.78
CA MET A 13 1.38 -19.05 -1.37
C MET A 13 1.14 -19.47 0.09
N TYR A 14 0.41 -18.67 0.87
CA TYR A 14 0.23 -18.88 2.30
C TYR A 14 -0.77 -20.00 2.66
N GLU A 15 -1.63 -20.44 1.74
CA GLU A 15 -2.62 -21.50 2.03
C GLU A 15 -1.98 -22.85 2.44
N LYS A 16 -0.71 -23.03 2.11
CA LYS A 16 0.06 -24.25 2.42
C LYS A 16 0.98 -24.10 3.63
N ILE A 17 0.98 -22.95 4.31
CA ILE A 17 1.86 -22.66 5.44
C ILE A 17 1.15 -23.09 6.73
N PRO A 18 1.68 -24.06 7.49
CA PRO A 18 1.12 -24.43 8.79
C PRO A 18 1.11 -23.23 9.76
N LEU A 19 0.04 -23.03 10.52
CA LEU A 19 -0.04 -21.93 11.50
C LEU A 19 0.99 -22.05 12.64
N SER A 20 1.60 -23.23 12.82
CA SER A 20 2.71 -23.45 13.75
C SER A 20 4.08 -23.04 13.20
N THR A 21 4.16 -22.56 11.95
CA THR A 21 5.41 -22.08 11.34
C THR A 21 5.91 -20.87 12.13
N ARG A 22 7.20 -20.87 12.47
CA ARG A 22 7.79 -19.75 13.20
C ARG A 22 7.88 -18.52 12.29
N ILE A 23 7.77 -17.33 12.88
CA ILE A 23 7.80 -16.07 12.10
C ILE A 23 9.14 -15.88 11.38
N ASP A 24 10.25 -16.34 11.96
CA ASP A 24 11.57 -16.30 11.31
C ASP A 24 11.70 -17.22 10.11
N ASP A 25 10.86 -18.26 10.01
CA ASP A 25 10.79 -19.15 8.85
C ASP A 25 9.85 -18.62 7.75
N LEU A 26 9.11 -17.52 8.01
CA LEU A 26 8.18 -16.92 7.05
C LEU A 26 8.87 -15.85 6.18
N THR A 27 8.44 -15.80 4.92
CA THR A 27 8.67 -14.64 4.04
C THR A 27 7.35 -13.92 3.86
N PHE A 28 7.31 -12.63 4.20
CA PHE A 28 6.11 -11.81 4.17
C PHE A 28 6.43 -10.38 3.75
N ILE A 29 5.40 -9.60 3.48
CA ILE A 29 5.52 -8.18 3.18
C ILE A 29 4.80 -7.42 4.29
N VAL A 30 5.47 -6.44 4.89
CA VAL A 30 4.82 -5.46 5.75
C VAL A 30 4.33 -4.33 4.86
N PHE A 31 3.04 -4.05 4.93
CA PHE A 31 2.43 -2.93 4.22
C PHE A 31 2.13 -1.81 5.20
N ASP A 32 2.27 -0.58 4.71
CA ASP A 32 1.85 0.63 5.37
C ASP A 32 1.12 1.51 4.35
N THR A 33 0.09 2.23 4.80
CA THR A 33 -0.78 2.99 3.91
C THR A 33 -1.21 4.28 4.56
N GLU A 34 -1.25 5.34 3.75
CA GLU A 34 -1.84 6.62 4.15
C GLU A 34 -3.09 6.88 3.34
N THR A 35 -4.09 7.50 3.98
CA THR A 35 -5.41 7.72 3.39
C THR A 35 -5.92 9.12 3.67
N THR A 36 -6.94 9.55 2.92
CA THR A 36 -7.66 10.81 3.20
C THR A 36 -8.56 10.73 4.45
N GLY A 37 -8.61 9.59 5.15
CA GLY A 37 -9.47 9.34 6.30
C GLY A 37 -9.79 7.84 6.50
N PHE A 38 -10.71 7.54 7.43
CA PHE A 38 -10.99 6.17 7.88
C PHE A 38 -12.16 5.46 7.18
N GLN A 39 -12.91 6.16 6.32
CA GLN A 39 -14.11 5.64 5.65
C GLN A 39 -13.78 5.03 4.28
N VAL A 40 -13.01 3.95 4.28
CA VAL A 40 -12.48 3.28 3.07
C VAL A 40 -13.59 2.74 2.15
N ALA A 41 -14.71 2.28 2.71
CA ALA A 41 -15.81 1.70 1.94
C ALA A 41 -16.67 2.74 1.20
N THR A 42 -16.47 4.03 1.45
CA THR A 42 -17.33 5.09 0.93
C THR A 42 -16.51 6.23 0.31
N THR A 43 -16.01 7.14 1.14
CA THR A 43 -15.55 8.46 0.69
C THR A 43 -14.05 8.60 0.70
N ASP A 44 -13.33 7.89 1.58
CA ASP A 44 -11.90 8.07 1.71
C ASP A 44 -11.11 7.28 0.68
N ARG A 45 -9.92 7.77 0.37
CA ARG A 45 -9.05 7.27 -0.70
C ARG A 45 -7.64 7.07 -0.19
N LEU A 46 -6.96 6.09 -0.77
CA LEU A 46 -5.53 5.85 -0.57
C LEU A 46 -4.73 7.02 -1.18
N ILE A 47 -3.72 7.50 -0.47
CA ILE A 47 -2.79 8.54 -0.94
C ILE A 47 -1.34 8.07 -0.97
N GLU A 48 -1.01 6.98 -0.26
CA GLU A 48 0.27 6.29 -0.32
C GLU A 48 0.12 4.81 0.01
N ILE A 49 0.95 3.97 -0.62
CA ILE A 49 1.19 2.59 -0.21
C ILE A 49 2.68 2.27 -0.24
N GLY A 50 3.17 1.74 0.88
CA GLY A 50 4.50 1.17 1.04
C GLY A 50 4.43 -0.34 1.26
N GLY A 51 5.45 -1.05 0.78
CA GLY A 51 5.60 -2.50 1.00
C GLY A 51 7.07 -2.85 1.19
N VAL A 52 7.40 -3.46 2.33
CA VAL A 52 8.76 -3.95 2.63
C VAL A 52 8.76 -5.46 2.79
N PRO A 53 9.48 -6.20 1.93
CA PRO A 53 9.63 -7.64 2.09
C PRO A 53 10.56 -7.96 3.26
N VAL A 54 10.18 -8.97 4.05
CA VAL A 54 10.89 -9.46 5.23
C VAL A 54 11.06 -10.97 5.10
N SER A 55 12.27 -11.45 5.40
CA SER A 55 12.59 -12.88 5.46
C SER A 55 13.64 -13.12 6.53
N GLY A 56 13.49 -14.17 7.36
CA GLY A 56 14.44 -14.43 8.44
C GLY A 56 14.51 -13.29 9.48
N LEU A 57 13.38 -12.62 9.73
CA LEU A 57 13.28 -11.39 10.54
C LEU A 57 14.19 -10.23 10.07
N LYS A 58 14.59 -10.22 8.80
CA LYS A 58 15.41 -9.16 8.19
C LYS A 58 14.66 -8.50 7.05
N VAL A 59 14.77 -7.18 6.97
CA VAL A 59 14.24 -6.39 5.86
C VAL A 59 15.10 -6.62 4.61
N ILE A 60 14.44 -6.86 3.47
CA ILE A 60 15.08 -6.97 2.17
C ILE A 60 15.01 -5.58 1.50
N GLU A 61 15.96 -4.71 1.83
CA GLU A 61 15.91 -3.27 1.49
C GLU A 61 15.85 -2.98 -0.02
N ASN A 62 16.51 -3.82 -0.83
CA ASN A 62 16.61 -3.65 -2.28
C ASN A 62 15.32 -4.03 -3.03
N ALA A 63 14.33 -4.60 -2.35
CA ALA A 63 13.06 -5.01 -2.92
C ALA A 63 11.86 -4.24 -2.33
N ARG A 64 12.11 -3.14 -1.61
CA ARG A 64 11.03 -2.27 -1.12
C ARG A 64 10.27 -1.62 -2.26
N PHE A 65 8.98 -1.42 -2.04
CA PHE A 65 8.08 -0.71 -2.93
C PHE A 65 7.47 0.47 -2.18
N GLN A 66 7.33 1.60 -2.86
CA GLN A 66 6.53 2.74 -2.39
C GLN A 66 5.96 3.44 -3.60
N THR A 67 4.71 3.89 -3.49
CA THR A 67 4.14 4.84 -4.45
C THR A 67 3.13 5.73 -3.75
N TYR A 68 3.07 6.98 -4.19
CA TYR A 68 1.90 7.81 -3.97
C TYR A 68 0.74 7.32 -4.84
N VAL A 69 -0.48 7.71 -4.45
CA VAL A 69 -1.71 7.46 -5.19
C VAL A 69 -2.47 8.77 -5.29
N ASN A 70 -2.97 9.08 -6.48
CA ASN A 70 -3.80 10.26 -6.68
C ASN A 70 -5.24 9.95 -6.22
N PRO A 71 -5.75 10.61 -5.17
CA PRO A 71 -7.09 10.32 -4.66
C PRO A 71 -8.20 10.94 -5.51
N GLU A 72 -7.85 11.66 -6.59
CA GLU A 72 -8.77 12.41 -7.46
C GLU A 72 -9.64 13.43 -6.71
N ARG A 73 -9.09 13.98 -5.63
CA ARG A 73 -9.73 14.99 -4.77
C ARG A 73 -8.68 15.76 -3.98
N GLN A 74 -9.08 16.88 -3.39
CA GLN A 74 -8.23 17.62 -2.45
C GLN A 74 -8.04 16.83 -1.15
N ILE A 75 -6.81 16.82 -0.65
CA ILE A 75 -6.45 16.31 0.67
C ILE A 75 -6.72 17.40 1.70
N SER A 76 -7.40 17.07 2.80
CA SER A 76 -7.70 18.07 3.84
C SER A 76 -6.43 18.51 4.56
N ARG A 77 -6.47 19.70 5.16
CA ARG A 77 -5.32 20.25 5.88
C ARG A 77 -4.88 19.33 7.03
N GLU A 78 -5.82 18.74 7.75
CA GLU A 78 -5.56 17.84 8.86
C GLU A 78 -4.81 16.59 8.39
N ILE A 79 -5.21 16.01 7.25
CA ILE A 79 -4.50 14.86 6.67
C ILE A 79 -3.12 15.25 6.17
N ILE A 80 -2.97 16.43 5.55
CA ILE A 80 -1.66 16.94 5.15
C ILE A 80 -0.75 17.12 6.37
N GLU A 81 -1.26 17.65 7.48
CA GLU A 81 -0.49 17.84 8.72
C GLU A 81 -0.11 16.51 9.37
N LEU A 82 -1.00 15.51 9.33
CA LEU A 82 -0.75 14.16 9.89
C LEU A 82 0.25 13.35 9.06
N THR A 83 0.12 13.37 7.74
CA THR A 83 0.85 12.48 6.82
C THR A 83 2.01 13.18 6.10
N SER A 84 2.04 14.51 6.12
CA SER A 84 2.93 15.34 5.29
C SER A 84 2.76 15.13 3.77
N ILE A 85 1.64 14.55 3.32
CA ILE A 85 1.34 14.31 1.90
C ILE A 85 0.42 15.42 1.37
N THR A 86 0.97 16.27 0.50
CA THR A 86 0.25 17.39 -0.13
C THR A 86 -0.36 16.98 -1.48
N ASP A 87 -1.37 17.71 -1.97
CA ASP A 87 -1.93 17.54 -3.32
C ASP A 87 -0.85 17.53 -4.42
N ALA A 88 0.20 18.36 -4.27
CA ALA A 88 1.31 18.41 -5.23
C ALA A 88 2.13 17.10 -5.33
N LYS A 89 2.25 16.35 -4.22
CA LYS A 89 2.97 15.06 -4.20
C LYS A 89 2.20 13.96 -4.95
N VAL A 90 0.88 14.03 -4.89
CA VAL A 90 -0.01 13.01 -5.48
C VAL A 90 -0.50 13.36 -6.88
N ALA A 91 -0.34 14.61 -7.33
CA ALA A 91 -0.89 15.08 -8.61
C ALA A 91 -0.44 14.25 -9.84
N GLY A 92 0.81 13.78 -9.85
CA GLY A 92 1.36 12.94 -10.92
C GLY A 92 1.30 11.43 -10.64
N ALA A 93 0.75 11.03 -9.50
CA ALA A 93 0.67 9.63 -9.11
C ALA A 93 -0.43 8.88 -9.90
N PRO A 94 -0.36 7.54 -9.99
CA PRO A 94 -1.43 6.75 -10.58
C PRO A 94 -2.78 7.02 -9.91
N VAL A 95 -3.85 7.05 -10.71
CA VAL A 95 -5.24 7.05 -10.24
C VAL A 95 -5.70 5.61 -10.00
N HIS A 96 -6.71 5.44 -9.14
CA HIS A 96 -7.26 4.14 -8.74
C HIS A 96 -8.44 3.70 -9.63
#